data_AF-A0AA88VAA7-F1
#
_entry.id   AF-A0AA88VAA7-F1
#
_cell.length_a   1.000
_cell.length_b   1.000
_cell.length_c   1.000
_cell.angle_alpha   90.00
_cell.angle_beta   90.00
_cell.angle_gamma   90.00
#
_symmetry.space_group_name_H-M   'P 1'
#
loop_
_entity.id
_entity.type
_entity.pdbx_description
1 polymer ?
#
loop_
_entity_poly.entity_id
_entity_poly.type
_entity_poly.pdbx_seq_one_letter_code
_entity_poly.pdbx_strand_id
1 'polypeptide(L)'
;MFTLNLHLYSFLFLLSTATAATQPPYTPTDHFLLNCGSTTNSTSSDGRNWDGDTHSKFSPSTTTTTTSTLSGQNPSGAGVPFTTHAFSTPLYLHLPRLPRPEISPSLLYPATPNFSTSFFSVTAGQHSLLTKFSAFLAESPPLSTLVKEYFLNVKNTQKLDVTICPSPNSFAFINGIEIVSITEGFYVRNDNVYHIPLLGQNNVFEIDNNTSFETLYRLNVGGNYVPATGMFREWYQDDDYIYGAGYGFVPHRNVPIKYTSATPNYSAPEIVYTTTRTMGNLSLQYNLTWLFSVDSGFYYLLRMYFCEIQLEVTKENQLFFRIFINNQTVEEEADVIAWSGGAGIPVFKDYVVQVVDTDGRRSRQDLWLAMHPNLETRSQYGNAILNGLEIFKLNNSDGSLAGRNPDSQSIKPPPYRASPEKGKSKAFLVIVAVTGGVIGGIALLSILGILVLRRRRRGKNSSHVAVTSGFLTNIGLEGGAMSTEDDDNVFSGSTKRLTWSESSEKSTSDSDGFKAEPVFSELLNPTGR
;
A
#
# COMPACT_ATOMS: atom_id res chain seq x y z
N MET A 1 -15.56 -16.13 50.86
CA MET A 1 -16.39 -16.05 49.63
C MET A 1 -15.93 -14.96 48.66
N PHE A 2 -15.77 -13.68 49.05
CA PHE A 2 -15.40 -12.61 48.11
C PHE A 2 -14.09 -12.83 47.33
N THR A 3 -13.04 -13.35 47.98
CA THR A 3 -11.73 -13.61 47.34
C THR A 3 -11.79 -14.68 46.24
N LEU A 4 -12.62 -15.72 46.42
CA LEU A 4 -12.79 -16.80 45.46
C LEU A 4 -13.48 -16.31 44.17
N ASN A 5 -14.51 -15.47 44.31
CA ASN A 5 -15.19 -14.85 43.17
C ASN A 5 -14.24 -13.97 42.34
N LEU A 6 -13.36 -13.20 42.98
CA LEU A 6 -12.41 -12.34 42.26
C LEU A 6 -11.43 -13.16 41.39
N HIS A 7 -10.99 -14.32 41.89
CA HIS A 7 -10.14 -15.24 41.11
C HIS A 7 -10.92 -15.90 39.98
N LEU A 8 -12.20 -16.25 40.20
CA LEU A 8 -13.06 -16.81 39.16
C LEU A 8 -13.31 -15.80 38.01
N TYR A 9 -13.58 -14.53 38.34
CA TYR A 9 -13.69 -13.47 37.34
C TYR A 9 -12.37 -13.22 36.61
N SER A 10 -11.23 -13.22 37.30
CA SER A 10 -9.92 -13.09 36.66
C SER A 10 -9.60 -14.26 35.73
N PHE A 11 -9.98 -15.49 36.10
CA PHE A 11 -9.79 -16.69 35.28
C PHE A 11 -10.73 -16.71 34.06
N LEU A 12 -11.97 -16.26 34.21
CA LEU A 12 -12.92 -16.07 33.10
C LEU A 12 -12.46 -14.96 32.13
N PHE A 13 -11.86 -13.88 32.65
CA PHE A 13 -11.26 -12.84 31.80
C PHE A 13 -10.05 -13.39 31.02
N LEU A 14 -9.19 -14.17 31.66
CA LEU A 14 -8.05 -14.84 31.01
C LEU A 14 -8.50 -15.88 29.96
N LEU A 15 -9.58 -16.62 30.22
CA LEU A 15 -10.20 -17.51 29.22
C LEU A 15 -10.83 -16.72 28.06
N SER A 16 -11.38 -15.53 28.30
CA SER A 16 -11.92 -14.67 27.22
C SER A 16 -10.83 -14.05 26.33
N THR A 17 -9.58 -13.98 26.81
CA THR A 17 -8.41 -13.58 25.99
C THR A 17 -7.75 -14.74 25.24
N ALA A 18 -8.27 -15.96 25.36
CA ALA A 18 -7.97 -17.01 24.39
C ALA A 18 -8.71 -16.70 23.09
N THR A 19 -8.17 -15.76 22.30
CA THR A 19 -8.51 -15.63 20.88
C THR A 19 -8.26 -16.98 20.24
N ALA A 20 -9.34 -17.72 19.93
CA ALA A 20 -9.24 -18.91 19.12
C ALA A 20 -8.53 -18.49 17.84
N ALA A 21 -7.33 -19.03 17.60
CA ALA A 21 -6.56 -18.71 16.41
C ALA A 21 -7.40 -19.15 15.21
N THR A 22 -8.01 -18.18 14.53
CA THR A 22 -8.78 -18.42 13.32
C THR A 22 -7.83 -19.03 12.32
N GLN A 23 -8.05 -20.30 11.98
CA GLN A 23 -7.23 -20.97 10.98
C GLN A 23 -7.23 -20.16 9.69
N PRO A 24 -6.09 -20.02 9.01
CA PRO A 24 -6.04 -19.26 7.77
C PRO A 24 -7.00 -19.88 6.74
N PRO A 25 -7.57 -19.08 5.82
CA PRO A 25 -8.57 -19.54 4.86
C PRO A 25 -8.05 -20.64 3.91
N TYR A 26 -6.73 -20.79 3.82
CA TYR A 26 -6.05 -21.89 3.15
C TYR A 26 -4.86 -22.34 4.00
N THR A 27 -4.55 -23.64 3.97
CA THR A 27 -3.30 -24.20 4.52
C THR A 27 -2.57 -24.91 3.36
N PRO A 28 -1.36 -24.48 2.99
CA PRO A 28 -0.55 -25.13 1.97
C PRO A 28 -0.31 -26.62 2.29
N THR A 29 -0.38 -27.48 1.27
CA THR A 29 0.05 -28.89 1.40
C THR A 29 1.56 -29.00 1.51
N ASP A 30 2.27 -28.11 0.82
CA ASP A 30 3.71 -28.03 0.77
C ASP A 30 4.15 -26.60 1.05
N HIS A 31 5.01 -26.44 2.06
CA HIS A 31 5.62 -25.18 2.43
C HIS A 31 7.09 -25.43 2.75
N PHE A 32 7.98 -24.80 1.99
CA PHE A 32 9.43 -24.92 2.19
C PHE A 32 10.06 -23.54 2.30
N LEU A 33 10.93 -23.41 3.30
CA LEU A 33 11.61 -22.18 3.65
C LEU A 33 13.11 -22.49 3.72
N LEU A 34 13.88 -22.00 2.76
CA LEU A 34 15.32 -22.25 2.67
C LEU A 34 16.09 -21.00 3.06
N ASN A 35 16.94 -21.09 4.09
CA ASN A 35 17.90 -20.06 4.46
C ASN A 35 19.21 -20.33 3.69
N CYS A 36 19.43 -19.59 2.61
CA CYS A 36 20.48 -19.86 1.64
C CYS A 36 21.87 -19.50 2.19
N GLY A 37 22.82 -20.43 2.01
CA GLY A 37 24.15 -20.44 2.61
C GLY A 37 24.20 -20.73 4.11
N SER A 38 23.06 -21.01 4.77
CA SER A 38 23.07 -21.48 6.16
C SER A 38 23.32 -22.99 6.24
N THR A 39 24.24 -23.40 7.11
CA THR A 39 24.45 -24.82 7.46
C THR A 39 23.48 -25.33 8.53
N THR A 40 22.64 -24.46 9.11
CA THR A 40 21.76 -24.79 10.24
C THR A 40 20.35 -24.24 10.09
N ASN A 41 19.39 -24.95 10.69
CA ASN A 41 18.00 -24.50 10.76
C ASN A 41 17.87 -23.32 11.73
N SER A 42 16.95 -22.41 11.42
CA SER A 42 16.86 -21.12 12.10
C SER A 42 15.46 -20.52 12.02
N THR A 43 15.02 -19.82 13.07
CA THR A 43 13.66 -19.28 13.15
C THR A 43 13.65 -17.78 12.86
N SER A 44 12.73 -17.31 12.01
CA SER A 44 12.51 -15.90 11.71
C SER A 44 11.70 -15.19 12.78
N SER A 45 11.70 -13.86 12.77
CA SER A 45 11.02 -13.02 13.76
C SER A 45 9.49 -13.15 13.78
N ASP A 46 8.91 -13.66 12.69
CA ASP A 46 7.50 -14.04 12.55
C ASP A 46 7.19 -15.46 13.08
N GLY A 47 8.20 -16.18 13.60
CA GLY A 47 8.07 -17.53 14.14
C GLY A 47 8.19 -18.67 13.13
N ARG A 48 8.39 -18.40 11.83
CA ARG A 48 8.57 -19.46 10.82
C ARG A 48 9.96 -20.11 10.93
N ASN A 49 10.05 -21.42 10.69
CA ASN A 49 11.31 -22.15 10.70
C ASN A 49 11.87 -22.32 9.28
N TRP A 50 13.10 -21.87 9.06
CA TRP A 50 13.83 -21.98 7.81
C TRP A 50 14.91 -23.06 7.91
N ASP A 51 14.95 -23.96 6.93
CA ASP A 51 15.95 -25.01 6.80
C ASP A 51 17.26 -24.47 6.21
N GLY A 52 18.41 -24.94 6.72
CA GLY A 52 19.71 -24.62 6.13
C GLY A 52 19.95 -25.39 4.82
N ASP A 53 20.43 -24.71 3.78
CA ASP A 53 20.53 -25.29 2.43
C ASP A 53 21.62 -26.37 2.28
N THR A 54 22.73 -26.23 2.98
CA THR A 54 23.99 -26.98 2.76
C THR A 54 23.88 -28.48 3.05
N HIS A 55 22.88 -28.88 3.84
CA HIS A 55 22.51 -30.28 4.08
C HIS A 55 21.00 -30.52 3.86
N SER A 56 20.32 -29.60 3.17
CA SER A 56 18.90 -29.76 2.86
C SER A 56 18.66 -30.92 1.90
N LYS A 57 17.46 -31.51 1.97
CA LYS A 57 16.97 -32.51 1.00
C LYS A 57 16.85 -32.00 -0.45
N PHE A 58 17.10 -30.71 -0.68
CA PHE A 58 16.99 -30.03 -1.96
C PHE A 58 18.36 -29.70 -2.59
N SER A 59 19.44 -29.70 -1.81
CA SER A 59 20.79 -29.42 -2.33
C SER A 59 21.50 -30.73 -2.75
N PRO A 60 22.19 -30.80 -3.91
CA PRO A 60 22.99 -31.95 -4.27
C PRO A 60 24.14 -32.16 -3.27
N SER A 61 24.36 -33.41 -2.84
CA SER A 61 25.40 -33.77 -1.86
C SER A 61 26.86 -33.58 -2.33
N THR A 62 27.06 -33.07 -3.55
CA THR A 62 28.36 -32.92 -4.22
C THR A 62 28.68 -31.47 -4.60
N THR A 63 27.81 -30.50 -4.29
CA THR A 63 28.02 -29.10 -4.66
C THR A 63 29.01 -28.43 -3.71
N THR A 64 30.29 -28.35 -4.10
CA THR A 64 31.28 -27.48 -3.43
C THR A 64 30.99 -26.02 -3.76
N THR A 65 29.95 -25.45 -3.16
CA THR A 65 29.68 -24.01 -3.22
C THR A 65 30.76 -23.27 -2.44
N THR A 66 31.56 -22.47 -3.16
CA THR A 66 32.45 -21.48 -2.53
C THR A 66 31.61 -20.31 -2.02
N THR A 67 30.99 -20.51 -0.86
CA THR A 67 30.24 -19.48 -0.14
C THR A 67 31.19 -18.51 0.54
N SER A 68 31.10 -17.22 0.24
CA SER A 68 31.68 -16.18 1.09
C SER A 68 30.57 -15.55 1.95
N THR A 69 30.78 -15.55 3.26
CA THR A 69 29.98 -14.77 4.20
C THR A 69 30.32 -13.30 3.99
N LEU A 70 29.44 -12.52 3.38
CA LEU A 70 29.64 -11.08 3.24
C LEU A 70 29.22 -10.41 4.55
N SER A 71 30.20 -10.14 5.41
CA SER A 71 30.00 -9.46 6.69
C SER A 71 29.56 -8.01 6.45
N GLY A 72 28.24 -7.78 6.48
CA GLY A 72 27.62 -6.47 6.46
C GLY A 72 26.89 -6.16 7.77
N GLN A 73 26.71 -4.87 8.06
CA GLN A 73 25.74 -4.48 9.06
C GLN A 73 24.34 -4.80 8.51
N ASN A 74 23.66 -5.78 9.11
CA ASN A 74 22.22 -5.94 8.90
C ASN A 74 21.53 -4.64 9.32
N PRO A 75 20.79 -3.97 8.43
CA PRO A 75 20.05 -2.79 8.82
C PRO A 75 18.99 -3.16 9.86
N SER A 76 19.13 -2.64 11.08
CA SER A 76 18.10 -2.55 12.12
C SER A 76 17.17 -3.77 12.27
N GLY A 77 17.71 -4.91 12.74
CA GLY A 77 16.87 -6.01 13.25
C GLY A 77 16.37 -7.02 12.21
N ALA A 78 16.87 -6.98 10.98
CA ALA A 78 16.62 -8.04 9.99
C ALA A 78 17.11 -9.41 10.52
N GLY A 79 16.15 -10.31 10.81
CA GLY A 79 16.39 -11.69 11.25
C GLY A 79 16.51 -12.67 10.08
N VAL A 80 16.40 -13.97 10.35
CA VAL A 80 16.33 -15.04 9.32
C VAL A 80 15.22 -14.73 8.31
N PRO A 81 15.40 -14.99 6.99
CA PRO A 81 16.53 -15.62 6.32
C PRO A 81 17.66 -14.63 5.92
N PHE A 82 17.69 -13.44 6.52
CA PHE A 82 18.48 -12.33 6.00
C PHE A 82 19.95 -12.31 6.45
N THR A 83 20.64 -13.44 6.25
CA THR A 83 22.10 -13.54 6.27
C THR A 83 22.62 -13.65 4.83
N THR A 84 23.44 -12.71 4.36
CA THR A 84 23.83 -12.68 2.94
C THR A 84 25.06 -13.54 2.66
N HIS A 85 24.83 -14.63 1.95
CA HIS A 85 25.86 -15.48 1.37
C HIS A 85 25.98 -15.19 -0.13
N ALA A 86 27.21 -14.99 -0.60
CA ALA A 86 27.52 -14.80 -2.01
C ALA A 86 28.16 -16.07 -2.59
N PHE A 87 27.81 -16.35 -3.84
CA PHE A 87 28.21 -17.53 -4.58
C PHE A 87 28.86 -17.11 -5.91
N SER A 88 30.09 -17.57 -6.14
CA SER A 88 30.82 -17.37 -7.41
C SER A 88 30.64 -18.54 -8.39
N THR A 89 29.95 -19.59 -7.97
CA THR A 89 29.61 -20.79 -8.76
C THR A 89 28.09 -20.97 -8.79
N PRO A 90 27.53 -21.68 -9.79
CA PRO A 90 26.09 -21.90 -9.85
C PRO A 90 25.58 -22.75 -8.67
N LEU A 91 24.47 -22.33 -8.07
CA LEU A 91 23.73 -23.10 -7.07
C LEU A 91 22.57 -23.83 -7.76
N TYR A 92 22.44 -25.13 -7.46
CA TYR A 92 21.40 -26.00 -7.99
C TYR A 92 20.53 -26.50 -6.84
N LEU A 93 19.20 -26.40 -6.98
CA LEU A 93 18.23 -26.86 -6.00
C LEU A 93 17.21 -27.77 -6.68
N HIS A 94 17.10 -29.00 -6.19
CA HIS A 94 16.19 -30.03 -6.69
C HIS A 94 14.96 -30.11 -5.78
N LEU A 95 13.86 -29.50 -6.20
CA LEU A 95 12.62 -29.53 -5.44
C LEU A 95 11.85 -30.84 -5.70
N PRO A 96 11.05 -31.31 -4.72
CA PRO A 96 10.12 -32.41 -4.93
C PRO A 96 9.09 -32.07 -6.01
N ARG A 97 8.27 -33.05 -6.38
CA ARG A 97 7.13 -32.79 -7.26
C ARG A 97 6.15 -31.90 -6.53
N LEU A 98 5.93 -30.70 -7.07
CA LEU A 98 4.99 -29.72 -6.56
C LEU A 98 4.05 -29.35 -7.70
N PRO A 99 2.74 -29.64 -7.60
CA PRO A 99 1.78 -29.11 -8.55
C PRO A 99 1.66 -27.60 -8.32
N ARG A 100 1.85 -26.79 -9.38
CA ARG A 100 1.64 -25.34 -9.38
C ARG A 100 2.25 -24.59 -8.17
N PRO A 101 3.58 -24.59 -7.96
CA PRO A 101 4.20 -23.84 -6.87
C PRO A 101 4.15 -22.32 -7.10
N GLU A 102 3.79 -21.58 -6.05
CA GLU A 102 4.22 -20.21 -5.83
C GLU A 102 5.65 -20.24 -5.27
N ILE A 103 6.54 -19.42 -5.81
CA ILE A 103 7.96 -19.38 -5.46
C ILE A 103 8.34 -17.93 -5.24
N SER A 104 8.85 -17.63 -4.05
CA SER A 104 9.18 -16.29 -3.63
C SER A 104 10.66 -16.16 -3.27
N PRO A 105 11.58 -16.06 -4.26
CA PRO A 105 12.97 -15.73 -4.02
C PRO A 105 13.11 -14.39 -3.29
N SER A 106 13.68 -14.45 -2.09
CA SER A 106 13.88 -13.30 -1.20
C SER A 106 15.34 -12.85 -1.22
N LEU A 107 15.55 -11.59 -1.60
CA LEU A 107 16.85 -10.92 -1.68
C LEU A 107 16.87 -9.75 -0.69
N LEU A 108 17.60 -9.84 0.42
CA LEU A 108 17.89 -8.66 1.24
C LEU A 108 19.17 -8.00 0.75
N TYR A 109 19.13 -6.67 0.61
CA TYR A 109 20.32 -5.87 0.40
C TYR A 109 21.08 -5.64 1.72
N PRO A 110 22.28 -6.21 1.94
CA PRO A 110 23.11 -5.83 3.09
C PRO A 110 23.86 -4.53 2.78
N ALA A 111 24.10 -3.70 3.80
CA ALA A 111 24.71 -2.38 3.62
C ALA A 111 26.24 -2.42 3.39
N THR A 112 26.73 -3.09 2.34
CA THR A 112 28.17 -3.17 2.00
C THR A 112 28.48 -2.86 0.52
N PRO A 113 29.71 -2.39 0.19
CA PRO A 113 29.91 -1.49 -0.94
C PRO A 113 30.24 -2.17 -2.30
N ASN A 114 29.82 -3.42 -2.55
CA ASN A 114 30.20 -4.13 -3.80
C ASN A 114 29.07 -4.92 -4.50
N PHE A 115 27.79 -4.70 -4.16
CA PHE A 115 26.69 -5.37 -4.86
C PHE A 115 26.39 -4.82 -6.25
N SER A 116 26.96 -3.66 -6.62
CA SER A 116 26.90 -3.11 -7.98
C SER A 116 27.59 -3.98 -9.04
N THR A 117 28.46 -4.91 -8.63
CA THR A 117 29.11 -5.88 -9.53
C THR A 117 28.39 -7.23 -9.57
N SER A 118 27.29 -7.41 -8.82
CA SER A 118 26.46 -8.61 -8.83
C SER A 118 25.47 -8.61 -10.00
N PHE A 119 25.60 -9.59 -10.87
CA PHE A 119 24.75 -9.86 -12.02
C PHE A 119 24.55 -11.37 -12.15
N PHE A 120 23.32 -11.86 -12.00
CA PHE A 120 23.03 -13.29 -12.07
C PHE A 120 21.71 -13.59 -12.76
N SER A 121 21.52 -14.86 -13.12
CA SER A 121 20.27 -15.37 -13.69
C SER A 121 19.67 -16.42 -12.76
N VAL A 122 18.34 -16.52 -12.74
CA VAL A 122 17.60 -17.54 -12.00
C VAL A 122 16.63 -18.22 -12.97
N THR A 123 16.76 -19.54 -13.10
CA THR A 123 15.84 -20.37 -13.88
C THR A 123 15.13 -21.36 -12.97
N ALA A 124 13.90 -21.71 -13.34
CA ALA A 124 13.08 -22.69 -12.63
C ALA A 124 12.39 -23.59 -13.65
N GLY A 125 12.89 -24.82 -13.79
CA GLY A 125 12.49 -25.74 -14.86
C GLY A 125 12.81 -25.14 -16.23
N GLN A 126 11.76 -24.86 -17.03
CA GLN A 126 11.88 -24.25 -18.36
C GLN A 126 11.77 -22.71 -18.33
N HIS A 127 11.44 -22.11 -17.18
CA HIS A 127 11.17 -20.67 -17.08
C HIS A 127 12.43 -19.89 -16.69
N SER A 128 12.66 -18.77 -17.38
CA SER A 128 13.71 -17.81 -17.03
C SER A 128 13.09 -16.70 -16.17
N LEU A 129 13.30 -16.77 -14.85
CA LEU A 129 12.71 -15.84 -13.89
C LEU A 129 13.47 -14.51 -13.86
N LEU A 130 14.80 -14.61 -13.86
CA LEU A 130 15.74 -13.48 -13.85
C LEU A 130 16.87 -13.75 -14.85
N THR A 131 17.29 -12.72 -15.59
CA THR A 131 18.38 -12.83 -16.58
C THR A 131 19.31 -11.63 -16.47
N LYS A 132 20.60 -11.87 -16.15
CA LYS A 132 21.60 -10.80 -15.91
C LYS A 132 21.07 -9.72 -14.94
N PHE A 133 20.31 -10.16 -13.95
CA PHE A 133 19.63 -9.32 -12.98
C PHE A 133 20.63 -8.72 -11.98
N SER A 134 20.44 -7.44 -11.65
CA SER A 134 21.19 -6.75 -10.60
C SER A 134 20.24 -6.10 -9.61
N ALA A 135 20.23 -6.60 -8.38
CA ALA A 135 19.46 -6.02 -7.28
C ALA A 135 19.83 -4.56 -6.99
N PHE A 136 21.11 -4.19 -7.19
CA PHE A 136 21.62 -2.82 -7.03
C PHE A 136 21.01 -1.82 -8.03
N LEU A 137 20.66 -2.28 -9.23
CA LEU A 137 19.97 -1.45 -10.21
C LEU A 137 18.46 -1.46 -9.96
N ALA A 138 17.90 -2.62 -9.61
CA ALA A 138 16.46 -2.80 -9.42
C ALA A 138 15.87 -2.01 -8.25
N GLU A 139 16.62 -1.84 -7.16
CA GLU A 139 16.19 -1.17 -5.93
C GLU A 139 17.27 -0.26 -5.35
N SER A 140 16.88 0.83 -4.70
CA SER A 140 17.82 1.83 -4.16
C SER A 140 18.43 1.38 -2.82
N PRO A 141 19.77 1.23 -2.72
CA PRO A 141 20.45 0.93 -1.46
C PRO A 141 20.34 2.06 -0.42
N PRO A 142 20.61 1.82 0.88
CA PRO A 142 21.21 0.61 1.45
C PRO A 142 20.33 -0.03 2.55
N LEU A 143 19.04 -0.25 2.27
CA LEU A 143 18.06 -0.65 3.30
C LEU A 143 16.81 -1.39 2.77
N SER A 144 16.78 -1.77 1.50
CA SER A 144 15.63 -2.41 0.85
C SER A 144 15.71 -3.95 0.89
N THR A 145 14.57 -4.58 1.19
CA THR A 145 14.34 -6.00 0.92
C THR A 145 13.62 -6.10 -0.41
N LEU A 146 14.13 -6.90 -1.34
CA LEU A 146 13.48 -7.19 -2.61
C LEU A 146 13.03 -8.65 -2.59
N VAL A 147 11.73 -8.85 -2.44
CA VAL A 147 11.09 -10.14 -2.70
C VAL A 147 10.63 -10.14 -4.15
N LYS A 148 10.96 -11.20 -4.88
CA LYS A 148 10.33 -11.53 -6.15
C LYS A 148 9.38 -12.69 -5.91
N GLU A 149 8.20 -12.65 -6.48
CA GLU A 149 7.16 -13.67 -6.31
C GLU A 149 6.72 -14.16 -7.69
N TYR A 150 6.75 -15.47 -7.89
CA TYR A 150 6.46 -16.12 -9.16
C TYR A 150 5.46 -17.27 -8.99
N PHE A 151 4.44 -17.33 -9.83
CA PHE A 151 3.56 -18.50 -9.94
C PHE A 151 3.97 -19.31 -11.16
N LEU A 152 4.47 -20.52 -10.94
CA LEU A 152 4.91 -21.41 -12.02
C LEU A 152 3.97 -22.60 -12.15
N ASN A 153 3.57 -22.93 -13.37
CA ASN A 153 2.84 -24.17 -13.61
C ASN A 153 3.78 -25.34 -13.90
N VAL A 154 4.22 -26.04 -12.86
CA VAL A 154 4.97 -27.29 -12.99
C VAL A 154 4.00 -28.45 -13.20
N LYS A 155 4.17 -29.19 -14.31
CA LYS A 155 3.36 -30.39 -14.61
C LYS A 155 3.60 -31.46 -13.55
N ASN A 156 2.53 -32.07 -13.03
CA ASN A 156 2.52 -33.02 -11.90
C ASN A 156 3.52 -34.20 -12.00
N THR A 157 4.04 -34.51 -13.19
CA THR A 157 5.04 -35.55 -13.42
C THR A 157 6.50 -35.10 -13.19
N GLN A 158 6.77 -33.80 -13.20
CA GLN A 158 8.12 -33.21 -13.21
C GLN A 158 8.59 -32.80 -11.81
N LYS A 159 9.90 -32.95 -11.55
CA LYS A 159 10.57 -32.23 -10.46
C LYS A 159 10.78 -30.78 -10.91
N LEU A 160 10.86 -29.85 -9.96
CA LEU A 160 11.26 -28.49 -10.25
C LEU A 160 12.72 -28.27 -9.86
N ASP A 161 13.57 -28.07 -10.86
CA ASP A 161 14.97 -27.70 -10.64
C ASP A 161 15.10 -26.17 -10.72
N VAL A 162 15.58 -25.55 -9.63
CA VAL A 162 15.89 -24.12 -9.57
C VAL A 162 17.41 -23.96 -9.67
N THR A 163 17.87 -23.15 -10.62
CA THR A 163 19.29 -22.87 -10.84
C THR A 163 19.56 -21.38 -10.72
N ILE A 164 20.52 -21.01 -9.88
CA ILE A 164 21.00 -19.63 -9.70
C ILE A 164 22.42 -19.58 -10.26
N CYS A 165 22.64 -18.79 -11.31
CA CYS A 165 23.88 -18.79 -12.07
C CYS A 165 24.48 -17.37 -12.13
N PRO A 166 25.68 -17.13 -11.54
CA PRO A 166 26.43 -15.89 -11.72
C PRO A 166 26.74 -15.60 -13.19
N SER A 167 26.77 -14.33 -13.58
CA SER A 167 27.31 -13.92 -14.88
C SER A 167 28.84 -14.07 -14.89
N PRO A 168 29.48 -14.19 -16.07
CA PRO A 168 30.94 -14.22 -16.16
C PRO A 168 31.59 -13.02 -15.45
N ASN A 169 32.63 -13.27 -14.64
CA ASN A 169 33.32 -12.29 -13.81
C ASN A 169 32.42 -11.55 -12.78
N SER A 170 31.32 -12.18 -12.36
CA SER A 170 30.38 -11.66 -11.36
C SER A 170 30.10 -12.70 -10.27
N PHE A 171 29.22 -12.37 -9.33
CA PHE A 171 28.71 -13.27 -8.30
C PHE A 171 27.17 -13.21 -8.24
N ALA A 172 26.56 -14.26 -7.72
CA ALA A 172 25.16 -14.30 -7.34
C ALA A 172 25.02 -14.22 -5.83
N PHE A 173 23.87 -13.76 -5.33
CA PHE A 173 23.49 -13.90 -3.94
C PHE A 173 21.99 -14.13 -3.85
N ILE A 174 21.58 -14.89 -2.84
CA ILE A 174 20.18 -15.07 -2.45
C ILE A 174 20.16 -15.32 -0.94
N ASN A 175 19.15 -14.78 -0.26
CA ASN A 175 19.05 -14.88 1.20
C ASN A 175 18.10 -16.00 1.61
N GLY A 176 16.92 -16.02 1.02
CA GLY A 176 15.99 -17.12 1.23
C GLY A 176 15.17 -17.45 -0.01
N ILE A 177 14.66 -18.68 -0.04
CA ILE A 177 13.69 -19.13 -1.03
C ILE A 177 12.51 -19.69 -0.24
N GLU A 178 11.35 -19.04 -0.41
CA GLU A 178 10.07 -19.55 0.06
C GLU A 178 9.35 -20.22 -1.13
N ILE A 179 8.79 -21.40 -0.89
CA ILE A 179 8.00 -22.17 -1.87
C ILE A 179 6.71 -22.59 -1.18
N VAL A 180 5.58 -22.28 -1.80
CA VAL A 180 4.23 -22.49 -1.27
C VAL A 180 3.40 -23.20 -2.33
N SER A 181 2.76 -24.33 -1.99
CA SER A 181 1.71 -24.90 -2.83
C SER A 181 0.49 -23.97 -2.84
N ILE A 182 -0.07 -23.66 -4.00
CA ILE A 182 -1.31 -22.90 -4.10
C ILE A 182 -2.48 -23.77 -4.52
N THR A 183 -3.71 -23.28 -4.27
CA THR A 183 -4.92 -24.00 -4.64
C THR A 183 -5.06 -24.10 -6.16
N GLU A 184 -5.31 -25.32 -6.64
CA GLU A 184 -5.70 -25.60 -8.03
C GLU A 184 -6.88 -24.73 -8.48
N GLY A 185 -6.86 -24.26 -9.73
CA GLY A 185 -7.95 -23.49 -10.31
C GLY A 185 -7.94 -21.98 -10.03
N PHE A 186 -7.09 -21.45 -9.14
CA PHE A 186 -7.19 -20.04 -8.70
C PHE A 186 -6.61 -19.00 -9.70
N TYR A 187 -5.39 -19.21 -10.20
CA TYR A 187 -4.78 -18.37 -11.25
C TYR A 187 -4.85 -19.01 -12.64
N VAL A 188 -4.74 -20.35 -12.71
CA VAL A 188 -4.94 -21.14 -13.93
C VAL A 188 -6.07 -22.14 -13.66
N ARG A 189 -7.12 -22.13 -14.48
CA ARG A 189 -8.27 -23.04 -14.32
C ARG A 189 -7.86 -24.47 -14.66
N ASN A 190 -8.41 -25.45 -13.92
CA ASN A 190 -8.03 -26.86 -14.07
C ASN A 190 -8.34 -27.39 -15.48
N ASP A 191 -7.27 -27.73 -16.20
CA ASP A 191 -7.19 -28.32 -17.55
C ASP A 191 -8.07 -27.68 -18.64
N ASN A 192 -8.57 -26.48 -18.39
CA ASN A 192 -9.32 -25.66 -19.33
C ASN A 192 -8.53 -24.38 -19.59
N VAL A 193 -8.38 -24.03 -20.87
CA VAL A 193 -7.83 -22.73 -21.26
C VAL A 193 -8.75 -21.65 -20.72
N TYR A 194 -8.20 -20.73 -19.93
CA TYR A 194 -8.94 -19.59 -19.45
C TYR A 194 -8.76 -18.42 -20.42
N HIS A 195 -9.78 -18.22 -21.25
CA HIS A 195 -9.84 -17.11 -22.20
C HIS A 195 -10.19 -15.81 -21.48
N ILE A 196 -9.32 -14.81 -21.58
CA ILE A 196 -9.49 -13.46 -21.02
C ILE A 196 -9.50 -12.47 -22.20
N PRO A 197 -10.34 -11.41 -22.20
CA PRO A 197 -10.27 -10.37 -23.22
C PRO A 197 -8.87 -9.76 -23.31
N LEU A 198 -8.29 -9.74 -24.52
CA LEU A 198 -7.02 -9.06 -24.79
C LEU A 198 -7.30 -7.64 -25.25
N LEU A 199 -6.79 -6.67 -24.51
CA LEU A 199 -7.16 -5.27 -24.70
C LEU A 199 -6.59 -4.68 -25.99
N GLY A 200 -7.40 -3.85 -26.65
CA GLY A 200 -7.09 -3.26 -27.95
C GLY A 200 -7.17 -4.23 -29.14
N GLN A 201 -7.60 -5.48 -28.94
CA GLN A 201 -7.68 -6.51 -29.99
C GLN A 201 -9.03 -7.25 -29.91
N ASN A 202 -9.62 -7.60 -31.06
CA ASN A 202 -10.79 -8.50 -31.12
C ASN A 202 -10.35 -9.97 -30.95
N ASN A 203 -9.59 -10.26 -29.90
CA ASN A 203 -9.02 -11.56 -29.61
C ASN A 203 -8.99 -11.82 -28.09
N VAL A 204 -8.75 -13.07 -27.70
CA VAL A 204 -8.58 -13.47 -26.30
C VAL A 204 -7.13 -13.82 -26.02
N PHE A 205 -6.67 -13.52 -24.81
CA PHE A 205 -5.47 -14.10 -24.24
C PHE A 205 -5.83 -15.45 -23.61
N GLU A 206 -5.02 -16.47 -23.85
CA GLU A 206 -5.22 -17.82 -23.34
C GLU A 206 -4.29 -18.07 -22.16
N ILE A 207 -4.83 -18.09 -20.94
CA ILE A 207 -4.10 -18.58 -19.77
C ILE A 207 -4.24 -20.10 -19.73
N ASP A 208 -3.12 -20.77 -19.92
CA ASP A 208 -3.01 -22.22 -20.09
C ASP A 208 -2.00 -22.85 -19.11
N ASN A 209 -1.72 -24.14 -19.33
CA ASN A 209 -0.74 -24.88 -18.53
C ASN A 209 0.75 -24.56 -18.85
N ASN A 210 1.06 -23.63 -19.76
CA ASN A 210 2.41 -23.13 -20.02
C ASN A 210 2.59 -21.67 -19.54
N THR A 211 1.50 -21.03 -19.12
CA THR A 211 1.48 -19.67 -18.58
C THR A 211 2.02 -19.65 -17.14
N SER A 212 2.94 -18.71 -16.88
CA SER A 212 3.57 -18.43 -15.59
C SER A 212 3.61 -16.92 -15.35
N PHE A 213 3.67 -16.53 -14.08
CA PHE A 213 3.40 -15.17 -13.63
C PHE A 213 4.55 -14.66 -12.75
N GLU A 214 4.86 -13.38 -12.84
CA GLU A 214 5.61 -12.61 -11.82
C GLU A 214 4.66 -11.58 -11.21
N THR A 215 4.48 -11.60 -9.89
CA THR A 215 3.68 -10.57 -9.19
C THR A 215 4.48 -9.29 -9.12
N LEU A 216 3.91 -8.19 -9.62
CA LEU A 216 4.50 -6.85 -9.51
C LEU A 216 3.83 -6.01 -8.44
N TYR A 217 2.51 -6.11 -8.30
CA TYR A 217 1.71 -5.34 -7.36
C TYR A 217 0.60 -6.18 -6.76
N ARG A 218 0.37 -6.05 -5.44
CA ARG A 218 -0.75 -6.64 -4.70
C ARG A 218 -1.25 -5.62 -3.67
N LEU A 219 -2.39 -5.01 -3.92
CA LEU A 219 -2.87 -3.82 -3.22
C LEU A 219 -4.21 -4.04 -2.54
N ASN A 220 -4.28 -3.66 -1.27
CA ASN A 220 -5.50 -3.48 -0.52
C ASN A 220 -6.00 -2.03 -0.72
N VAL A 221 -6.96 -1.85 -1.63
CA VAL A 221 -7.32 -0.53 -2.17
C VAL A 221 -8.21 0.23 -1.19
N GLY A 222 -7.75 1.43 -0.79
CA GLY A 222 -8.34 2.21 0.29
C GLY A 222 -8.15 1.61 1.69
N GLY A 223 -7.25 0.62 1.82
CA GLY A 223 -6.99 -0.09 3.07
C GLY A 223 -5.59 0.15 3.63
N ASN A 224 -5.29 -0.55 4.73
CA ASN A 224 -3.95 -0.63 5.31
C ASN A 224 -3.22 -1.89 4.81
N TYR A 225 -1.91 -1.96 5.03
CA TYR A 225 -1.13 -3.18 4.80
C TYR A 225 -1.75 -4.39 5.52
N VAL A 226 -1.82 -5.52 4.81
CA VAL A 226 -2.35 -6.80 5.30
C VAL A 226 -1.19 -7.80 5.35
N PRO A 227 -0.85 -8.35 6.53
CA PRO A 227 0.25 -9.31 6.65
C PRO A 227 -0.08 -10.64 5.97
N ALA A 228 0.97 -11.40 5.67
CA ALA A 228 0.92 -12.74 5.08
C ALA A 228 -0.10 -13.66 5.77
N THR A 229 -1.04 -14.22 5.00
CA THR A 229 -2.02 -15.20 5.49
C THR A 229 -2.26 -16.34 4.48
N GLY A 230 -2.39 -17.57 4.97
CA GLY A 230 -2.70 -18.75 4.16
C GLY A 230 -1.63 -19.10 3.13
N MET A 231 -1.76 -18.59 1.91
CA MET A 231 -0.74 -18.70 0.85
C MET A 231 0.42 -17.70 1.05
N PHE A 232 0.63 -17.19 2.26
CA PHE A 232 1.68 -16.21 2.63
C PHE A 232 1.74 -14.89 1.84
N ARG A 233 0.76 -14.60 0.99
CA ARG A 233 0.62 -13.34 0.24
C ARG A 233 0.35 -12.13 1.14
N GLU A 234 1.14 -11.07 0.98
CA GLU A 234 0.97 -9.77 1.65
C GLU A 234 0.25 -8.75 0.75
N TRP A 235 -0.55 -7.84 1.31
CA TRP A 235 -1.22 -6.78 0.54
C TRP A 235 -0.76 -5.40 1.02
N TYR A 236 -0.41 -4.52 0.09
CA TYR A 236 0.13 -3.18 0.37
C TYR A 236 -0.95 -2.10 0.19
N GLN A 237 -0.70 -0.88 0.67
CA GLN A 237 -1.60 0.25 0.46
C GLN A 237 -1.50 0.77 -0.98
N ASP A 238 -2.58 1.32 -1.53
CA ASP A 238 -2.60 1.81 -2.92
C ASP A 238 -2.25 3.30 -3.09
N ASP A 239 -2.14 4.06 -1.99
CA ASP A 239 -1.97 5.53 -2.01
C ASP A 239 -0.73 6.00 -2.79
N ASP A 240 0.40 5.28 -2.70
CA ASP A 240 1.65 5.61 -3.41
C ASP A 240 1.54 5.45 -4.94
N TYR A 241 0.49 4.79 -5.44
CA TYR A 241 0.24 4.57 -6.86
C TYR A 241 -0.83 5.50 -7.44
N ILE A 242 -1.52 6.31 -6.63
CA ILE A 242 -2.53 7.25 -7.10
C ILE A 242 -1.89 8.35 -7.96
N TYR A 243 -2.46 8.61 -9.14
CA TYR A 243 -2.05 9.69 -10.00
C TYR A 243 -2.84 10.98 -9.76
N GLY A 244 -2.12 12.09 -9.60
CA GLY A 244 -2.70 13.43 -9.46
C GLY A 244 -3.26 13.73 -8.06
N ALA A 245 -4.16 14.71 -7.97
CA ALA A 245 -4.78 15.13 -6.70
C ALA A 245 -6.08 14.34 -6.36
N GLY A 246 -6.55 13.49 -7.28
CA GLY A 246 -7.80 12.75 -7.16
C GLY A 246 -7.70 11.49 -6.30
N TYR A 247 -7.32 11.62 -5.03
CA TYR A 247 -7.17 10.49 -4.08
C TYR A 247 -8.49 9.80 -3.72
N GLY A 248 -9.64 10.35 -4.14
CA GLY A 248 -10.94 9.79 -3.83
C GLY A 248 -11.29 9.81 -2.34
N PHE A 249 -12.13 8.86 -1.94
CA PHE A 249 -12.61 8.69 -0.58
C PHE A 249 -12.58 7.21 -0.20
N VAL A 250 -12.12 6.91 1.02
CA VAL A 250 -11.86 5.54 1.50
C VAL A 250 -12.82 5.13 2.62
N PRO A 251 -14.08 4.78 2.31
CA PRO A 251 -15.02 4.31 3.32
C PRO A 251 -14.62 2.91 3.79
N HIS A 252 -14.32 2.77 5.08
CA HIS A 252 -14.25 1.48 5.72
C HIS A 252 -15.57 1.16 6.43
N ARG A 253 -16.15 -0.01 6.13
CA ARG A 253 -17.35 -0.52 6.80
C ARG A 253 -17.14 -1.98 7.19
N ASN A 254 -17.38 -2.28 8.46
CA ASN A 254 -17.35 -3.66 8.95
C ASN A 254 -18.68 -4.35 8.60
N VAL A 255 -18.75 -4.92 7.39
CA VAL A 255 -19.89 -5.69 6.88
C VAL A 255 -19.49 -7.15 6.69
N PRO A 256 -20.36 -8.14 7.00
CA PRO A 256 -20.00 -9.55 6.83
C PRO A 256 -19.80 -9.92 5.36
N ILE A 257 -18.61 -10.42 5.01
CA ILE A 257 -18.31 -10.85 3.63
C ILE A 257 -18.81 -12.27 3.38
N LYS A 258 -19.56 -12.45 2.29
CA LYS A 258 -20.20 -13.71 1.89
C LYS A 258 -19.48 -14.34 0.71
N TYR A 259 -18.35 -14.98 0.99
CA TYR A 259 -17.59 -15.74 -0.01
C TYR A 259 -18.44 -16.80 -0.73
N THR A 260 -18.10 -17.07 -1.99
CA THR A 260 -18.80 -18.01 -2.87
C THR A 260 -17.85 -19.09 -3.40
N SER A 261 -18.35 -20.10 -4.11
CA SER A 261 -17.48 -21.04 -4.82
C SER A 261 -16.71 -20.41 -5.99
N ALA A 262 -17.18 -19.28 -6.54
CA ALA A 262 -16.50 -18.53 -7.60
C ALA A 262 -15.46 -17.53 -7.04
N THR A 263 -15.64 -17.09 -5.79
CA THR A 263 -14.70 -16.23 -5.07
C THR A 263 -14.63 -16.71 -3.61
N PRO A 264 -13.82 -17.77 -3.35
CA PRO A 264 -13.70 -18.40 -2.03
C PRO A 264 -12.80 -17.59 -1.10
N ASN A 265 -12.84 -17.87 0.21
CA ASN A 265 -12.15 -17.09 1.24
C ASN A 265 -10.62 -17.00 1.11
N TYR A 266 -9.99 -17.86 0.30
CA TYR A 266 -8.57 -17.80 -0.01
C TYR A 266 -8.23 -16.90 -1.21
N SER A 267 -9.21 -16.33 -1.94
CA SER A 267 -8.95 -15.42 -3.06
C SER A 267 -8.26 -14.14 -2.60
N ALA A 268 -8.83 -13.49 -1.58
CA ALA A 268 -8.24 -12.39 -0.83
C ALA A 268 -8.80 -12.37 0.60
N PRO A 269 -8.01 -11.92 1.60
CA PRO A 269 -8.48 -11.79 2.99
C PRO A 269 -9.71 -10.88 3.13
N GLU A 270 -10.56 -11.13 4.13
CA GLU A 270 -11.82 -10.41 4.34
C GLU A 270 -11.62 -8.89 4.39
N ILE A 271 -10.54 -8.44 5.04
CA ILE A 271 -10.18 -7.03 5.15
C ILE A 271 -10.14 -6.35 3.77
N VAL A 272 -9.62 -7.00 2.72
CA VAL A 272 -9.52 -6.46 1.36
C VAL A 272 -10.90 -6.12 0.80
N TYR A 273 -11.92 -6.93 1.06
CA TYR A 273 -13.28 -6.67 0.59
C TYR A 273 -14.07 -5.69 1.48
N THR A 274 -13.63 -5.44 2.72
CA THR A 274 -14.24 -4.46 3.65
C THR A 274 -13.62 -3.06 3.59
N THR A 275 -12.53 -2.90 2.82
CA THR A 275 -11.97 -1.61 2.41
C THR A 275 -12.23 -1.36 0.93
N THR A 276 -12.34 -0.09 0.56
CA THR A 276 -12.50 0.32 -0.83
C THR A 276 -12.04 1.75 -1.01
N ARG A 277 -11.57 2.09 -2.21
CA ARG A 277 -11.44 3.48 -2.67
C ARG A 277 -12.57 3.79 -3.64
N THR A 278 -13.21 4.92 -3.39
CA THR A 278 -14.33 5.46 -4.16
C THR A 278 -14.00 6.88 -4.61
N MET A 279 -14.82 7.51 -5.45
CA MET A 279 -14.52 8.83 -6.02
C MET A 279 -15.04 10.01 -5.19
N GLY A 280 -16.03 9.79 -4.31
CA GLY A 280 -16.62 10.82 -3.46
C GLY A 280 -17.36 11.94 -4.22
N ASN A 281 -17.54 13.09 -3.55
CA ASN A 281 -18.44 14.17 -4.02
C ASN A 281 -18.05 14.83 -5.36
N LEU A 282 -16.83 14.65 -5.85
CA LEU A 282 -16.33 15.25 -7.10
C LEU A 282 -16.18 14.21 -8.23
N SER A 283 -16.85 13.07 -8.11
CA SER A 283 -16.72 11.90 -8.99
C SER A 283 -16.84 12.14 -10.49
N LEU A 284 -17.59 13.18 -10.90
CA LEU A 284 -17.78 13.53 -12.32
C LEU A 284 -16.69 14.47 -12.88
N GLN A 285 -15.72 14.91 -12.06
CA GLN A 285 -14.75 15.94 -12.43
C GLN A 285 -13.35 15.39 -12.74
N TYR A 286 -13.11 14.11 -12.51
CA TYR A 286 -11.81 13.45 -12.71
C TYR A 286 -11.98 11.95 -12.92
N ASN A 287 -10.89 11.26 -13.29
CA ASN A 287 -10.84 9.80 -13.26
C ASN A 287 -10.02 9.36 -12.03
N LEU A 288 -10.54 8.44 -11.24
CA LEU A 288 -9.78 7.83 -10.15
C LEU A 288 -8.72 6.93 -10.79
N THR A 289 -7.45 7.29 -10.65
CA THR A 289 -6.38 6.80 -11.51
C THR A 289 -5.20 6.30 -10.69
N TRP A 290 -4.68 5.12 -11.05
CA TRP A 290 -3.46 4.53 -10.53
C TRP A 290 -2.42 4.39 -11.65
N LEU A 291 -1.15 4.48 -11.28
CA LEU A 291 0.01 4.46 -12.19
C LEU A 291 1.04 3.43 -11.74
N PHE A 292 1.40 2.50 -12.62
CA PHE A 292 2.28 1.37 -12.32
C PHE A 292 3.47 1.34 -13.27
N SER A 293 4.69 1.15 -12.77
CA SER A 293 5.89 1.13 -13.62
C SER A 293 6.24 -0.31 -13.99
N VAL A 294 6.04 -0.68 -15.25
CA VAL A 294 6.17 -2.06 -15.73
C VAL A 294 7.13 -2.18 -16.91
N ASP A 295 7.71 -3.35 -17.12
CA ASP A 295 8.66 -3.57 -18.22
C ASP A 295 7.92 -3.72 -19.56
N SER A 296 8.33 -3.01 -20.61
CA SER A 296 7.75 -3.21 -21.94
C SER A 296 8.19 -4.51 -22.61
N GLY A 297 7.40 -5.00 -23.56
CA GLY A 297 7.63 -6.27 -24.26
C GLY A 297 7.04 -7.49 -23.53
N PHE A 298 5.99 -7.28 -22.73
CA PHE A 298 5.28 -8.32 -21.97
C PHE A 298 3.76 -8.10 -21.99
N TYR A 299 3.03 -9.17 -21.69
CA TYR A 299 1.61 -9.11 -21.34
C TYR A 299 1.45 -8.99 -19.83
N TYR A 300 0.41 -8.30 -19.39
CA TYR A 300 0.10 -8.06 -17.99
C TYR A 300 -1.34 -8.43 -17.68
N LEU A 301 -1.54 -9.27 -16.68
CA LEU A 301 -2.85 -9.60 -16.12
C LEU A 301 -3.13 -8.64 -14.95
N LEU A 302 -4.24 -7.90 -15.03
CA LEU A 302 -4.77 -7.10 -13.93
C LEU A 302 -5.99 -7.84 -13.37
N ARG A 303 -5.89 -8.32 -12.13
CA ARG A 303 -6.99 -8.92 -11.37
C ARG A 303 -7.54 -7.90 -10.39
N MET A 304 -8.71 -7.36 -10.71
CA MET A 304 -9.41 -6.35 -9.91
C MET A 304 -10.40 -7.03 -8.97
N TYR A 305 -10.33 -6.69 -7.68
CA TYR A 305 -11.18 -7.23 -6.63
C TYR A 305 -12.26 -6.22 -6.26
N PHE A 306 -13.52 -6.68 -6.25
CA PHE A 306 -14.69 -5.87 -5.97
C PHE A 306 -15.57 -6.51 -4.90
N CYS A 307 -16.14 -5.68 -4.04
CA CYS A 307 -17.24 -6.03 -3.15
C CYS A 307 -18.01 -4.74 -2.84
N GLU A 308 -19.28 -4.67 -3.21
CA GLU A 308 -20.10 -3.51 -2.85
C GLU A 308 -20.47 -3.58 -1.37
N ILE A 309 -20.12 -2.52 -0.63
CA ILE A 309 -20.28 -2.40 0.83
C ILE A 309 -20.99 -1.09 1.24
N GLN A 310 -21.31 -0.21 0.29
CA GLN A 310 -22.11 0.98 0.50
C GLN A 310 -23.56 0.59 0.83
N LEU A 311 -24.22 1.33 1.72
CA LEU A 311 -25.60 1.01 2.16
C LEU A 311 -26.65 1.51 1.15
N GLU A 312 -26.26 2.48 0.34
CA GLU A 312 -27.05 3.10 -0.72
C GLU A 312 -27.15 2.23 -1.99
N VAL A 313 -26.12 1.40 -2.27
CA VAL A 313 -26.07 0.49 -3.41
C VAL A 313 -26.41 -0.93 -2.95
N THR A 314 -27.61 -1.40 -3.28
CA THR A 314 -28.17 -2.69 -2.81
C THR A 314 -28.72 -3.57 -3.92
N LYS A 315 -28.81 -3.04 -5.15
CA LYS A 315 -29.41 -3.67 -6.32
C LYS A 315 -28.59 -3.36 -7.57
N GLU A 316 -28.76 -4.21 -8.57
CA GLU A 316 -28.28 -3.99 -9.93
C GLU A 316 -28.83 -2.67 -10.51
N ASN A 317 -28.12 -2.10 -11.48
CA ASN A 317 -28.46 -0.87 -12.20
C ASN A 317 -28.53 0.39 -11.30
N GLN A 318 -27.90 0.37 -10.12
CA GLN A 318 -27.78 1.54 -9.25
C GLN A 318 -26.45 2.29 -9.41
N LEU A 319 -25.36 1.56 -9.67
CA LEU A 319 -24.02 2.09 -9.82
C LEU A 319 -23.37 1.48 -11.07
N PHE A 320 -23.15 2.30 -12.09
CA PHE A 320 -22.32 1.95 -13.24
C PHE A 320 -21.07 2.83 -13.30
N PHE A 321 -19.94 2.22 -13.63
CA PHE A 321 -18.70 2.93 -13.96
C PHE A 321 -17.98 2.28 -15.13
N ARG A 322 -17.13 3.07 -15.77
CA ARG A 322 -16.19 2.62 -16.80
C ARG A 322 -14.85 2.30 -16.15
N ILE A 323 -14.20 1.26 -16.64
CA ILE A 323 -12.81 0.91 -16.30
C ILE A 323 -11.96 1.14 -17.56
N PHE A 324 -10.82 1.81 -17.39
CA PHE A 324 -9.86 2.08 -18.46
C PHE A 324 -8.50 1.51 -18.08
N ILE A 325 -7.81 0.90 -19.05
CA ILE A 325 -6.40 0.51 -18.94
C ILE A 325 -5.65 1.13 -20.11
N ASN A 326 -4.57 1.86 -19.85
CA ASN A 326 -3.82 2.64 -20.86
C ASN A 326 -4.74 3.51 -21.75
N ASN A 327 -5.70 4.20 -21.12
CA ASN A 327 -6.71 5.05 -21.77
C ASN A 327 -7.66 4.33 -22.75
N GLN A 328 -7.66 3.00 -22.80
CA GLN A 328 -8.66 2.20 -23.53
C GLN A 328 -9.74 1.75 -22.55
N THR A 329 -11.02 1.90 -22.92
CA THR A 329 -12.13 1.32 -22.14
C THR A 329 -12.03 -0.21 -22.18
N VAL A 330 -12.03 -0.83 -21.02
CA VAL A 330 -11.97 -2.30 -20.85
C VAL A 330 -13.26 -2.89 -20.30
N GLU A 331 -14.03 -2.04 -19.63
CA GLU A 331 -15.37 -2.33 -19.13
C GLU A 331 -16.19 -1.04 -19.24
N GLU A 332 -17.33 -1.12 -19.92
CA GLU A 332 -18.18 0.06 -20.22
C GLU A 332 -19.28 0.24 -19.16
N GLU A 333 -19.78 -0.88 -18.62
CA GLU A 333 -20.93 -0.94 -17.71
C GLU A 333 -20.61 -1.81 -16.48
N ALA A 334 -19.59 -1.42 -15.70
CA ALA A 334 -19.22 -2.13 -14.48
C ALA A 334 -20.32 -1.98 -13.40
N ASP A 335 -21.03 -3.08 -13.11
CA ASP A 335 -21.98 -3.21 -11.99
C ASP A 335 -21.56 -4.38 -11.10
N VAL A 336 -21.06 -4.04 -9.91
CA VAL A 336 -20.57 -5.03 -8.94
C VAL A 336 -21.69 -5.88 -8.35
N ILE A 337 -22.92 -5.34 -8.18
CA ILE A 337 -24.05 -6.11 -7.68
C ILE A 337 -24.50 -7.14 -8.72
N ALA A 338 -24.54 -6.77 -10.00
CA ALA A 338 -24.87 -7.70 -11.08
C ALA A 338 -23.82 -8.81 -11.25
N TRP A 339 -22.54 -8.51 -10.99
CA TRP A 339 -21.47 -9.51 -11.04
C TRP A 339 -21.43 -10.45 -9.84
N SER A 340 -21.70 -9.95 -8.62
CA SER A 340 -21.60 -10.74 -7.39
C SER A 340 -22.92 -11.40 -6.98
N GLY A 341 -24.06 -10.90 -7.46
CA GLY A 341 -25.40 -11.27 -7.01
C GLY A 341 -25.84 -10.58 -5.72
N GLY A 342 -25.11 -9.59 -5.20
CA GLY A 342 -25.53 -8.83 -4.02
C GLY A 342 -24.43 -8.09 -3.23
N ALA A 343 -24.87 -7.15 -2.39
CA ALA A 343 -23.97 -6.41 -1.49
C ALA A 343 -23.34 -7.35 -0.43
N GLY A 344 -22.07 -7.09 -0.10
CA GLY A 344 -21.25 -7.94 0.76
C GLY A 344 -20.83 -9.28 0.14
N ILE A 345 -21.09 -9.51 -1.15
CA ILE A 345 -20.62 -10.69 -1.89
C ILE A 345 -19.40 -10.27 -2.71
N PRO A 346 -18.22 -10.91 -2.53
CA PRO A 346 -17.01 -10.56 -3.26
C PRO A 346 -16.99 -11.18 -4.65
N VAL A 347 -16.35 -10.48 -5.59
CA VAL A 347 -16.05 -10.94 -6.95
C VAL A 347 -14.69 -10.40 -7.39
N PHE A 348 -14.07 -11.02 -8.39
CA PHE A 348 -12.91 -10.45 -9.08
C PHE A 348 -13.09 -10.53 -10.61
N LYS A 349 -12.40 -9.63 -11.33
CA LYS A 349 -12.37 -9.55 -12.79
C LYS A 349 -10.93 -9.48 -13.27
N ASP A 350 -10.68 -10.21 -14.36
CA ASP A 350 -9.36 -10.38 -14.95
C ASP A 350 -9.34 -9.73 -16.33
N TYR A 351 -8.34 -8.89 -16.61
CA TYR A 351 -8.13 -8.23 -17.90
C TYR A 351 -6.65 -8.34 -18.30
N VAL A 352 -6.35 -8.60 -19.59
CA VAL A 352 -4.95 -8.70 -20.08
C VAL A 352 -4.61 -7.57 -21.04
N VAL A 353 -3.56 -6.81 -20.73
CA VAL A 353 -2.99 -5.75 -21.58
C VAL A 353 -1.62 -6.16 -22.12
N GLN A 354 -1.29 -5.76 -23.34
CA GLN A 354 0.08 -5.82 -23.85
C GLN A 354 0.75 -4.44 -23.68
N VAL A 355 1.93 -4.41 -23.07
CA VAL A 355 2.77 -3.19 -23.02
C VAL A 355 3.85 -3.33 -24.08
N VAL A 356 3.74 -2.56 -25.16
CA VAL A 356 4.56 -2.74 -26.38
C VAL A 356 5.97 -2.16 -26.19
N ASP A 357 6.98 -2.95 -26.52
CA ASP A 357 8.38 -2.51 -26.61
C ASP A 357 8.58 -1.70 -27.89
N THR A 358 8.37 -0.38 -27.82
CA THR A 358 8.39 0.54 -28.97
C THR A 358 9.80 1.00 -29.35
N ASP A 359 10.76 0.96 -28.42
CA ASP A 359 12.15 1.34 -28.65
C ASP A 359 13.09 0.13 -28.85
N GLY A 360 12.58 -1.09 -28.67
CA GLY A 360 13.34 -2.34 -28.74
C GLY A 360 14.30 -2.53 -27.57
N ARG A 361 14.15 -1.76 -26.49
CA ARG A 361 15.05 -1.74 -25.33
C ARG A 361 14.42 -2.41 -24.11
N ARG A 362 13.13 -2.75 -24.16
CA ARG A 362 12.32 -3.16 -22.99
C ARG A 362 12.42 -2.17 -21.84
N SER A 363 12.31 -0.88 -22.17
CA SER A 363 12.29 0.20 -21.19
C SER A 363 11.06 0.11 -20.28
N ARG A 364 11.15 0.62 -19.05
CA ARG A 364 9.98 0.72 -18.17
C ARG A 364 9.01 1.75 -18.72
N GLN A 365 7.73 1.40 -18.74
CA GLN A 365 6.63 2.24 -19.16
C GLN A 365 5.59 2.34 -18.04
N ASP A 366 4.86 3.45 -18.02
CA ASP A 366 3.78 3.67 -17.06
C ASP A 366 2.49 3.00 -17.59
N LEU A 367 2.01 1.99 -16.87
CA LEU A 367 0.73 1.33 -17.03
C LEU A 367 -0.33 2.08 -16.23
N TRP A 368 -1.35 2.58 -16.91
CA TRP A 368 -2.43 3.37 -16.33
C TRP A 368 -3.65 2.47 -16.07
N LEU A 369 -4.20 2.53 -14.86
CA LEU A 369 -5.54 2.05 -14.54
C LEU A 369 -6.39 3.24 -14.12
N ALA A 370 -7.55 3.44 -14.73
CA ALA A 370 -8.44 4.54 -14.36
C ALA A 370 -9.90 4.09 -14.30
N MET A 371 -10.71 4.78 -13.48
CA MET A 371 -12.15 4.57 -13.37
C MET A 371 -12.91 5.91 -13.39
N HIS A 372 -14.09 5.91 -13.99
CA HIS A 372 -14.97 7.08 -14.06
C HIS A 372 -16.45 6.64 -14.04
N PRO A 373 -17.39 7.39 -13.44
CA PRO A 373 -18.79 6.98 -13.40
C PRO A 373 -19.42 6.97 -14.79
N ASN A 374 -20.35 6.03 -15.04
CA ASN A 374 -21.15 6.01 -16.27
C ASN A 374 -22.58 6.48 -15.95
N LEU A 375 -22.89 7.73 -16.27
CA LEU A 375 -24.25 8.27 -16.08
C LEU A 375 -25.15 8.10 -17.31
N GLU A 376 -24.59 7.76 -18.48
CA GLU A 376 -25.33 7.63 -19.74
C GLU A 376 -26.27 6.41 -19.70
N THR A 377 -25.86 5.37 -18.98
CA THR A 377 -26.64 4.17 -18.66
C THR A 377 -27.71 4.37 -17.57
N ARG A 378 -27.95 5.63 -17.15
CA ARG A 378 -28.89 6.01 -16.09
C ARG A 378 -28.53 5.48 -14.69
N SER A 379 -27.24 5.34 -14.40
CA SER A 379 -26.76 5.07 -13.04
C SER A 379 -27.39 6.05 -12.03
N GLN A 380 -27.84 5.51 -10.89
CA GLN A 380 -28.45 6.31 -9.82
C GLN A 380 -27.38 7.08 -9.02
N TYR A 381 -26.16 6.55 -9.00
CA TYR A 381 -25.01 7.12 -8.30
C TYR A 381 -23.86 7.38 -9.27
N GLY A 382 -23.33 8.60 -9.24
CA GLY A 382 -22.06 8.92 -9.89
C GLY A 382 -20.91 8.55 -8.97
N ASN A 383 -20.38 7.33 -9.09
CA ASN A 383 -19.22 6.87 -8.33
C ASN A 383 -18.47 5.79 -9.14
N ALA A 384 -17.34 5.32 -8.64
CA ALA A 384 -16.68 4.08 -9.05
C ALA A 384 -16.06 3.46 -7.78
N ILE A 385 -15.86 2.13 -7.76
CA ILE A 385 -15.29 1.43 -6.59
C ILE A 385 -14.21 0.44 -7.00
N LEU A 386 -13.20 0.28 -6.15
CA LEU A 386 -12.23 -0.81 -6.20
C LEU A 386 -11.85 -1.21 -4.76
N ASN A 387 -11.72 -2.51 -4.49
CA ASN A 387 -11.45 -3.03 -3.14
C ASN A 387 -10.03 -3.63 -3.03
N GLY A 388 -9.52 -4.21 -4.12
CA GLY A 388 -8.14 -4.67 -4.20
C GLY A 388 -7.68 -4.84 -5.64
N LEU A 389 -6.37 -4.97 -5.84
CA LEU A 389 -5.75 -5.12 -7.16
C LEU A 389 -4.54 -6.04 -7.08
N GLU A 390 -4.45 -7.03 -7.96
CA GLU A 390 -3.20 -7.72 -8.27
C GLU A 390 -2.80 -7.43 -9.73
N ILE A 391 -1.51 -7.22 -9.96
CA ILE A 391 -0.93 -7.08 -11.30
C ILE A 391 0.21 -8.08 -11.46
N PHE A 392 0.09 -8.90 -12.49
CA PHE A 392 1.07 -9.92 -12.84
C PHE A 392 1.66 -9.65 -14.22
N LYS A 393 2.99 -9.79 -14.36
CA LYS A 393 3.63 -9.97 -15.65
C LYS A 393 3.47 -11.43 -16.08
N LEU A 394 3.09 -11.66 -17.33
CA LEU A 394 2.99 -12.99 -17.92
C LEU A 394 4.26 -13.33 -18.70
N ASN A 395 4.64 -14.61 -18.75
CA ASN A 395 5.83 -15.03 -19.50
C ASN A 395 5.64 -14.83 -21.02
N ASN A 396 6.74 -14.54 -21.70
CA ASN A 396 6.80 -14.57 -23.16
C ASN A 396 6.80 -16.02 -23.68
N SER A 397 6.62 -16.18 -25.00
CA SER A 397 6.58 -17.49 -25.68
C SER A 397 7.88 -18.31 -25.59
N ASP A 398 8.98 -17.68 -25.17
CA ASP A 398 10.27 -18.31 -24.84
C ASP A 398 10.34 -18.82 -23.38
N GLY A 399 9.27 -18.67 -22.59
CA GLY A 399 9.20 -19.01 -21.18
C GLY A 399 9.82 -17.96 -20.23
N SER A 400 10.24 -16.80 -20.75
CA SER A 400 10.92 -15.77 -19.97
C SER A 400 9.96 -14.79 -19.29
N LEU A 401 10.21 -14.54 -17.99
CA LEU A 401 9.64 -13.44 -17.19
C LEU A 401 10.65 -12.32 -16.94
N ALA A 402 11.92 -12.53 -17.33
CA ALA A 402 13.03 -11.66 -17.00
C ALA A 402 12.91 -10.27 -17.66
N GLY A 403 12.55 -9.28 -16.85
CA GLY A 403 12.63 -7.86 -17.18
C GLY A 403 14.08 -7.38 -17.32
N ARG A 404 14.24 -6.17 -17.85
CA ARG A 404 15.55 -5.49 -17.89
C ARG A 404 15.83 -4.84 -16.53
N ASN A 405 17.11 -4.74 -16.14
CA ASN A 405 17.47 -3.85 -15.03
C ASN A 405 17.09 -2.40 -15.40
N PRO A 406 16.44 -1.63 -14.51
CA PRO A 406 16.08 -0.26 -14.82
C PRO A 406 17.34 0.60 -14.98
N ASP A 407 17.26 1.62 -15.82
CA ASP A 407 18.34 2.59 -15.99
C ASP A 407 18.54 3.38 -14.69
N SER A 408 19.79 3.68 -14.32
CA SER A 408 20.16 4.29 -13.03
C SER A 408 19.58 5.69 -12.78
N GLN A 409 18.91 6.29 -13.76
CA GLN A 409 18.19 7.57 -13.66
C GLN A 409 16.68 7.41 -13.38
N SER A 410 16.14 6.18 -13.42
CA SER A 410 14.72 5.87 -13.25
C SER A 410 14.30 5.64 -11.79
N ILE A 411 15.23 5.74 -10.83
CA ILE A 411 14.93 5.71 -9.39
C ILE A 411 14.24 7.02 -8.99
N LYS A 412 12.94 7.14 -9.33
CA LYS A 412 12.03 7.99 -8.57
C LYS A 412 11.99 7.36 -7.17
N PRO A 413 12.46 8.03 -6.10
CA PRO A 413 12.22 7.52 -4.76
C PRO A 413 10.70 7.43 -4.55
N PRO A 414 10.18 6.47 -3.76
CA PRO A 414 8.83 6.57 -3.26
C PRO A 414 8.65 7.94 -2.61
N PRO A 415 7.50 8.62 -2.78
CA PRO A 415 7.29 9.94 -2.21
C PRO A 415 7.63 9.88 -0.73
N TYR A 416 8.53 10.77 -0.32
CA TYR A 416 9.17 10.76 0.99
C TYR A 416 8.13 10.52 2.09
N ARG A 417 8.24 9.41 2.83
CA ARG A 417 7.45 9.20 4.05
C ARG A 417 7.75 10.36 4.98
N ALA A 418 6.88 11.36 4.96
CA ALA A 418 6.67 12.24 6.08
C ALA A 418 6.24 11.33 7.23
N SER A 419 7.22 10.92 8.05
CA SER A 419 6.95 10.26 9.32
C SER A 419 5.85 11.09 9.99
N PRO A 420 4.71 10.48 10.39
CA PRO A 420 3.65 11.26 11.01
C PRO A 420 4.28 12.02 12.17
N GLU A 421 4.17 13.35 12.14
CA GLU A 421 4.47 14.15 13.32
C GLU A 421 3.75 13.48 14.49
N LYS A 422 4.42 13.40 15.65
CA LYS A 422 3.81 12.88 16.88
C LYS A 422 2.71 13.83 17.35
N GLY A 423 1.59 13.82 16.64
CA GLY A 423 0.30 14.33 17.09
C GLY A 423 0.02 13.66 18.41
N LYS A 424 0.06 14.47 19.47
CA LYS A 424 -0.05 14.01 20.87
C LYS A 424 -1.25 13.07 20.94
N SER A 425 -1.00 11.81 21.31
CA SER A 425 -2.01 10.75 21.22
C SER A 425 -3.29 11.19 21.93
N LYS A 426 -4.46 10.82 21.41
CA LYS A 426 -5.76 11.21 22.01
C LYS A 426 -5.84 10.82 23.49
N ALA A 427 -5.10 9.78 23.91
CA ALA A 427 -4.89 9.39 25.30
C ALA A 427 -4.27 10.50 26.18
N PHE A 428 -3.30 11.27 25.69
CA PHE A 428 -2.70 12.38 26.47
C PHE A 428 -3.71 13.50 26.72
N LEU A 429 -4.54 13.86 25.73
CA LEU A 429 -5.61 14.84 25.91
C LEU A 429 -6.70 14.34 26.87
N VAL A 430 -7.07 13.06 26.82
CA VAL A 430 -8.01 12.46 27.77
C VAL A 430 -7.44 12.46 29.19
N ILE A 431 -6.15 12.11 29.38
CA ILE A 431 -5.50 12.14 30.70
C ILE A 431 -5.44 13.57 31.25
N VAL A 432 -5.08 14.57 30.45
CA VAL A 432 -5.07 15.98 30.86
C VAL A 432 -6.48 16.47 31.22
N ALA A 433 -7.51 16.11 30.43
CA ALA A 433 -8.90 16.48 30.71
C ALA A 433 -9.44 15.86 32.00
N VAL A 434 -9.18 14.56 32.24
CA VAL A 434 -9.60 13.86 33.47
C VAL A 434 -8.87 14.44 34.69
N THR A 435 -7.56 14.69 34.59
CA THR A 435 -6.77 15.25 35.70
C THR A 435 -7.21 16.68 36.03
N GLY A 436 -7.46 17.51 35.01
CA GLY A 436 -7.99 18.87 35.17
C GLY A 436 -9.39 18.89 35.78
N GLY A 437 -10.27 17.97 35.37
CA GLY A 437 -11.63 17.82 35.92
C GLY A 437 -11.64 17.47 37.41
N VAL A 438 -10.76 16.56 37.85
CA VAL A 438 -10.63 16.20 39.27
C VAL A 438 -10.13 17.37 40.11
N ILE A 439 -9.09 18.09 39.65
CA ILE A 439 -8.54 19.25 40.37
C ILE A 439 -9.58 20.39 40.43
N GLY A 440 -10.28 20.68 39.34
CA GLY A 440 -11.34 21.68 39.29
C GLY A 440 -12.52 21.34 40.19
N GLY A 441 -12.94 20.07 40.24
CA GLY A 441 -13.99 19.58 41.13
C GLY A 441 -13.63 19.74 42.61
N ILE A 442 -12.41 19.37 43.00
CA ILE A 442 -11.91 19.53 44.37
C ILE A 442 -11.83 21.02 44.76
N ALA A 443 -11.38 21.89 43.85
CA ALA A 443 -11.33 23.33 44.09
C ALA A 443 -12.74 23.93 44.29
N LEU A 444 -13.71 23.57 43.44
CA LEU A 444 -15.10 24.02 43.57
C LEU A 444 -15.75 23.54 44.88
N LEU A 445 -15.58 22.28 45.26
CA LEU A 445 -16.07 21.75 46.53
C LEU A 445 -15.42 22.44 47.74
N SER A 446 -14.13 22.75 47.65
CA SER A 446 -13.40 23.50 48.70
C SER A 446 -13.92 24.93 48.85
N ILE A 447 -14.15 25.64 47.74
CA ILE A 447 -14.75 26.99 47.75
C ILE A 447 -16.17 26.95 48.32
N LEU A 448 -16.98 25.96 47.92
CA LEU A 448 -18.34 25.80 48.42
C LEU A 448 -18.36 25.51 49.92
N GLY A 449 -17.44 24.65 50.41
CA GLY A 449 -17.22 24.41 51.83
C GLY A 449 -16.83 25.68 52.60
N ILE A 450 -15.90 26.48 52.07
CA ILE A 450 -15.50 27.76 52.66
C ILE A 450 -16.68 28.74 52.69
N LEU A 451 -17.51 28.80 51.65
CA LEU A 451 -18.71 29.65 51.60
C LEU A 451 -19.77 29.22 52.61
N VAL A 452 -20.00 27.92 52.79
CA VAL A 452 -20.91 27.37 53.82
C VAL A 452 -20.38 27.67 55.23
N LEU A 453 -19.07 27.51 55.47
CA LEU A 453 -18.42 27.86 56.74
C LEU A 453 -18.47 29.37 57.02
N ARG A 454 -18.27 30.23 56.00
CA ARG A 454 -18.43 31.68 56.11
C ARG A 454 -19.88 32.09 56.40
N ARG A 455 -20.88 31.44 55.78
CA ARG A 455 -22.30 31.64 56.11
C ARG A 455 -22.63 31.21 57.54
N ARG A 456 -22.12 30.05 58.01
CA ARG A 456 -22.27 29.61 59.41
C ARG A 456 -21.60 30.57 60.41
N ARG A 457 -20.44 31.15 60.09
CA ARG A 457 -19.79 32.17 60.93
C ARG A 457 -20.49 33.54 60.87
N ARG A 458 -21.10 33.94 59.75
CA ARG A 458 -21.95 35.15 59.66
C ARG A 458 -23.27 35.05 60.41
N GLY A 459 -23.74 33.84 60.74
CA GLY A 459 -24.89 33.63 61.64
C GLY A 459 -24.59 33.87 63.13
N LYS A 460 -23.37 34.27 63.48
CA LYS A 460 -22.95 34.47 64.88
C LYS A 460 -21.96 35.63 65.01
N ASN A 461 -22.47 36.85 64.79
CA ASN A 461 -21.98 38.11 65.38
C ASN A 461 -22.94 39.26 64.98
N SER A 462 -23.75 39.71 65.94
CA SER A 462 -24.45 41.01 65.88
C SER A 462 -23.81 41.97 66.88
N SER A 463 -23.95 43.27 66.57
CA SER A 463 -23.96 44.44 67.46
C SER A 463 -22.75 45.41 67.42
N HIS A 464 -23.12 46.70 67.41
CA HIS A 464 -22.34 47.97 67.48
C HIS A 464 -21.60 48.41 66.18
N VAL A 465 -22.00 49.51 65.48
CA VAL A 465 -22.05 50.98 65.83
C VAL A 465 -20.63 51.60 65.68
N ALA A 466 -20.35 52.72 64.97
CA ALA A 466 -21.14 53.86 64.49
C ALA A 466 -20.57 54.53 63.18
N VAL A 467 -21.39 55.34 62.46
CA VAL A 467 -21.20 56.80 62.07
C VAL A 467 -19.84 57.23 61.41
N THR A 468 -19.71 58.00 60.31
CA THR A 468 -20.42 59.21 59.79
C THR A 468 -20.21 59.45 58.25
N SER A 469 -20.87 60.50 57.72
CA SER A 469 -20.67 61.27 56.45
C SER A 469 -19.21 61.60 56.02
N GLY A 470 -18.88 62.09 54.80
CA GLY A 470 -19.68 62.39 53.59
C GLY A 470 -19.01 63.45 52.66
N PHE A 471 -19.51 63.57 51.41
CA PHE A 471 -19.49 64.76 50.50
C PHE A 471 -18.19 65.34 49.86
N LEU A 472 -18.16 65.30 48.50
CA LEU A 472 -17.83 66.34 47.49
C LEU A 472 -16.42 67.02 47.30
N THR A 473 -15.84 66.74 46.10
CA THR A 473 -15.33 67.63 45.01
C THR A 473 -14.23 68.72 45.15
N ASN A 474 -13.30 68.61 44.18
CA ASN A 474 -12.74 69.64 43.27
C ASN A 474 -11.58 70.59 43.68
N ILE A 475 -10.91 71.06 42.60
CA ILE A 475 -9.86 72.09 42.47
C ILE A 475 -8.47 71.62 42.98
N GLY A 476 -7.34 71.80 42.30
CA GLY A 476 -7.02 72.50 41.03
C GLY A 476 -5.86 73.48 41.22
N LEU A 477 -4.98 73.64 40.22
CA LEU A 477 -3.79 74.54 40.17
C LEU A 477 -2.63 74.15 41.13
N GLU A 478 -1.35 74.53 40.93
CA GLU A 478 -0.55 74.88 39.74
C GLU A 478 0.93 75.05 40.18
N GLY A 479 1.91 74.86 39.28
CA GLY A 479 3.20 75.55 39.34
C GLY A 479 4.45 74.78 39.81
N GLY A 480 5.60 75.13 39.20
CA GLY A 480 6.93 74.97 39.83
C GLY A 480 7.97 74.16 39.05
N ALA A 481 8.61 74.77 38.05
CA ALA A 481 9.73 74.20 37.31
C ALA A 481 11.05 74.09 38.12
N MET A 482 11.97 73.23 37.68
CA MET A 482 13.41 73.53 37.56
C MET A 482 14.11 72.59 36.55
N SER A 483 15.10 73.13 35.83
CA SER A 483 16.05 72.55 34.84
C SER A 483 16.74 71.23 35.26
N THR A 484 17.25 70.38 34.36
CA THR A 484 18.39 70.62 33.43
C THR A 484 18.48 69.61 32.25
N GLU A 485 18.88 70.11 31.06
CA GLU A 485 20.00 69.66 30.17
C GLU A 485 20.10 68.15 29.77
N ASP A 486 20.35 67.73 28.52
CA ASP A 486 20.65 68.40 27.24
C ASP A 486 20.20 67.56 26.02
N ASP A 487 19.66 68.25 25.00
CA ASP A 487 19.95 68.23 23.55
C ASP A 487 20.52 66.96 22.83
N ASP A 488 19.73 66.49 21.85
CA ASP A 488 20.04 66.38 20.39
C ASP A 488 21.15 65.45 19.84
N ASN A 489 21.07 64.84 18.62
CA ASN A 489 20.16 65.02 17.48
C ASN A 489 20.24 63.82 16.47
N VAL A 490 19.22 63.65 15.59
CA VAL A 490 19.29 63.12 14.17
C VAL A 490 19.81 61.68 13.94
N PHE A 491 19.34 60.76 13.06
CA PHE A 491 18.27 60.52 12.05
C PHE A 491 18.29 58.98 11.77
N SER A 492 17.45 58.29 10.98
CA SER A 492 16.10 58.43 10.38
C SER A 492 15.73 57.07 9.73
N GLY A 493 14.44 56.77 9.48
CA GLY A 493 14.01 55.50 8.87
C GLY A 493 12.61 55.57 8.25
N SER A 494 12.54 55.70 6.93
CA SER A 494 11.31 55.99 6.17
C SER A 494 10.32 54.82 6.10
N THR A 495 9.02 55.11 6.21
CA THR A 495 7.92 54.20 5.88
C THR A 495 7.18 54.74 4.66
N LYS A 496 7.05 53.96 3.58
CA LYS A 496 6.19 54.31 2.42
C LYS A 496 5.00 53.36 2.31
N ARG A 497 3.82 53.98 2.26
CA ARG A 497 2.51 53.38 1.98
C ARG A 497 2.14 53.77 0.54
N LEU A 498 1.62 52.83 -0.25
CA LEU A 498 1.08 53.12 -1.59
C LEU A 498 -0.37 52.66 -1.69
N THR A 499 -1.17 53.50 -2.35
CA THR A 499 -2.62 53.42 -2.47
C THR A 499 -3.04 52.88 -3.83
N TRP A 500 -4.18 52.19 -3.87
CA TRP A 500 -4.87 51.83 -5.11
C TRP A 500 -5.64 53.03 -5.69
N SER A 501 -5.79 53.04 -7.01
CA SER A 501 -6.66 53.97 -7.75
C SER A 501 -7.53 53.19 -8.73
N GLU A 502 -8.79 53.58 -8.82
CA GLU A 502 -9.85 52.93 -9.59
C GLU A 502 -10.33 53.90 -10.69
N SER A 503 -10.64 53.40 -11.89
CA SER A 503 -11.28 54.19 -12.95
C SER A 503 -12.09 53.31 -13.89
N SER A 504 -13.37 53.65 -14.05
CA SER A 504 -14.35 52.98 -14.89
C SER A 504 -14.33 53.43 -16.35
N GLU A 505 -14.73 52.56 -17.28
CA GLU A 505 -15.69 52.93 -18.35
C GLU A 505 -16.35 51.69 -19.00
N LYS A 506 -17.24 51.90 -19.98
CA LYS A 506 -18.54 51.18 -20.05
C LYS A 506 -18.91 50.64 -21.44
N SER A 507 -19.40 49.39 -21.47
CA SER A 507 -20.32 48.75 -22.45
C SER A 507 -20.03 48.77 -23.96
N THR A 508 -20.04 47.58 -24.58
CA THR A 508 -21.07 47.15 -25.55
C THR A 508 -21.13 45.62 -25.64
N SER A 509 -22.25 45.09 -26.13
CA SER A 509 -22.47 43.66 -26.41
C SER A 509 -21.85 43.24 -27.74
N ASP A 510 -21.46 41.96 -27.86
CA ASP A 510 -22.00 41.11 -28.93
C ASP A 510 -21.81 39.61 -28.60
N SER A 511 -22.71 38.80 -29.13
CA SER A 511 -22.73 37.35 -28.98
C SER A 511 -22.25 36.70 -30.27
N ASP A 512 -21.22 35.84 -30.20
CA ASP A 512 -21.05 34.80 -31.21
C ASP A 512 -20.31 33.58 -30.65
N GLY A 513 -20.71 32.40 -31.11
CA GLY A 513 -20.26 31.12 -30.57
C GLY A 513 -18.96 30.63 -31.21
N PHE A 514 -18.00 30.20 -30.39
CA PHE A 514 -16.80 29.52 -30.88
C PHE A 514 -16.89 28.01 -30.66
N LYS A 515 -16.88 27.25 -31.77
CA LYS A 515 -16.59 25.82 -31.77
C LYS A 515 -15.11 25.62 -31.45
N ALA A 516 -14.80 24.66 -30.58
CA ALA A 516 -13.44 24.14 -30.45
C ALA A 516 -13.31 22.88 -31.31
N GLU A 517 -12.51 22.94 -32.38
CA GLU A 517 -11.99 21.74 -33.06
C GLU A 517 -10.63 21.36 -32.45
N PRO A 518 -10.32 20.05 -32.33
CA PRO A 518 -9.09 19.59 -31.72
C PRO A 518 -7.90 19.69 -32.68
N VAL A 519 -6.76 20.14 -32.16
CA VAL A 519 -5.47 20.12 -32.87
C VAL A 519 -4.78 18.77 -32.64
N PHE A 520 -3.99 18.32 -33.63
CA PHE A 520 -3.19 17.09 -33.72
C PHE A 520 -3.89 15.84 -34.29
N SER A 521 -3.87 15.77 -35.62
CA SER A 521 -4.02 14.52 -36.39
C SER A 521 -3.01 14.48 -37.54
N GLU A 522 -1.73 14.22 -37.23
CA GLU A 522 -0.69 14.02 -38.25
C GLU A 522 0.49 13.21 -37.67
N LEU A 523 0.58 11.91 -37.98
CA LEU A 523 1.80 11.07 -38.00
C LEU A 523 1.48 9.60 -38.34
N LEU A 524 0.91 9.35 -39.53
CA LEU A 524 0.79 8.02 -40.11
C LEU A 524 1.08 8.08 -41.62
N ASN A 525 2.33 7.81 -42.01
CA ASN A 525 2.74 7.11 -43.25
C ASN A 525 4.23 7.38 -43.60
N PRO A 526 5.15 6.43 -43.36
CA PRO A 526 6.49 6.47 -43.96
C PRO A 526 6.51 5.72 -45.30
N THR A 527 6.51 6.46 -46.42
CA THR A 527 6.94 5.91 -47.73
C THR A 527 8.39 6.32 -47.98
N GLY A 528 9.29 5.35 -48.03
CA GLY A 528 10.73 5.62 -48.01
C GLY A 528 11.38 5.98 -49.35
N ARG A 529 12.63 6.45 -49.24
CA ARG A 529 13.72 6.21 -50.19
C ARG A 529 15.06 6.31 -49.45
#